data_AF-A0A7C2VDH2-F1
#
_entry.id   AF-A0A7C2VDH2-F1
#
_cell.length_a   1.000
_cell.length_b   1.000
_cell.length_c   1.000
_cell.angle_alpha   90.00
_cell.angle_beta   90.00
_cell.angle_gamma   90.00
#
_symmetry.space_group_name_H-M   'P 1'
#
loop_
_entity.id
_entity.type
_entity.pdbx_description
1 polymer ?
#
loop_
_entity_poly.entity_id
_entity_poly.type
_entity_poly.pdbx_seq_one_letter_code
_entity_poly.pdbx_strand_id
1 'polypeptide(L)'
;MKGARTLIRIGTFIVVILGVISLIGWLQQMAWQKGQGTRTHIKHKKKPIFPQEREVIALLREIANKQDRKRVGLVLKHLDHESEGVRATAALMIGRLGGGIEVENKLTQLSRSSKQDGWAAQIALARLRAEAKSSEPSEQVDIFLKELGISLSRLRQAGWESAITDAPISFETMALRELADMIAKANRRGVDTRAVEDKIPFEVDYPSALKVRLSKMGQRERIAFLIRNILTLRPTREREYDAQALADEGRAAVPAIVSALQKVHDEIKRNGFTKLGGELNS
;
A
#
# COMPACT_ATOMS: atom_id res chain seq x y z
N MET A 1 6.56 -33.09 8.58
CA MET A 1 5.26 -32.38 8.59
C MET A 1 5.32 -30.83 8.59
N LYS A 2 6.48 -30.17 8.57
CA LYS A 2 6.57 -28.69 8.50
C LYS A 2 6.48 -28.14 7.06
N GLY A 3 6.84 -28.91 6.03
CA GLY A 3 6.82 -28.47 4.62
C GLY A 3 5.43 -28.33 3.99
N ALA A 4 4.48 -29.20 4.35
CA ALA A 4 3.12 -29.18 3.79
C ALA A 4 2.31 -27.93 4.20
N ARG A 5 2.53 -27.40 5.41
CA ARG A 5 1.88 -26.16 5.87
C ARG A 5 2.41 -24.91 5.15
N THR A 6 3.66 -24.94 4.67
CA THR A 6 4.27 -23.83 3.92
C THR A 6 3.76 -23.81 2.47
N LEU A 7 3.61 -24.97 1.84
CA LEU A 7 3.03 -25.12 0.49
C LEU A 7 1.56 -24.70 0.44
N ILE A 8 0.76 -25.07 1.43
CA ILE A 8 -0.64 -24.61 1.55
C ILE A 8 -0.69 -23.08 1.76
N ARG A 9 0.29 -22.51 2.46
CA ARG A 9 0.36 -21.06 2.69
C ARG A 9 0.60 -20.26 1.41
N ILE A 10 1.49 -20.76 0.57
CA ILE A 10 1.83 -20.18 -0.74
C ILE A 10 0.66 -20.38 -1.72
N GLY A 11 0.04 -21.56 -1.75
CA GLY A 11 -1.10 -21.84 -2.63
C GLY A 11 -2.32 -20.94 -2.37
N THR A 12 -2.69 -20.68 -1.10
CA THR A 12 -3.82 -19.77 -0.82
C THR A 12 -3.48 -18.32 -1.19
N PHE A 13 -2.23 -17.91 -1.05
CA PHE A 13 -1.78 -16.55 -1.40
C PHE A 13 -1.83 -16.31 -2.92
N ILE A 14 -1.43 -17.32 -3.70
CA ILE A 14 -1.56 -17.34 -5.17
C ILE A 14 -3.02 -17.18 -5.59
N VAL A 15 -3.97 -17.86 -4.93
CA VAL A 15 -5.40 -17.74 -5.26
C VAL A 15 -5.95 -16.34 -4.97
N VAL A 16 -5.52 -15.67 -3.90
CA VAL A 16 -5.95 -14.29 -3.59
C VAL A 16 -5.40 -13.31 -4.60
N ILE A 17 -4.11 -13.43 -4.94
CA ILE A 17 -3.48 -12.56 -5.94
C ILE A 17 -4.09 -12.78 -7.32
N LEU A 18 -4.30 -14.03 -7.75
CA LEU A 18 -4.94 -14.35 -9.02
C LEU A 18 -6.41 -13.91 -9.05
N GLY A 19 -7.13 -14.01 -7.93
CA GLY A 19 -8.51 -13.52 -7.81
C GLY A 19 -8.60 -12.00 -7.94
N VAL A 20 -7.67 -11.26 -7.31
CA VAL A 20 -7.58 -9.80 -7.43
C VAL A 20 -7.12 -9.40 -8.84
N ILE A 21 -6.17 -10.11 -9.45
CA ILE A 21 -5.73 -9.86 -10.83
C ILE A 21 -6.86 -10.14 -11.84
N SER A 22 -7.61 -11.22 -11.65
CA SER A 22 -8.75 -11.56 -12.50
C SER A 22 -9.87 -10.51 -12.35
N LEU A 23 -10.13 -10.05 -11.13
CA LEU A 23 -11.07 -8.95 -10.87
C LEU A 23 -10.60 -7.64 -11.53
N ILE A 24 -9.32 -7.30 -11.45
CA ILE A 24 -8.76 -6.09 -12.07
C ILE A 24 -8.82 -6.18 -13.60
N GLY A 25 -8.38 -7.29 -14.20
CA GLY A 25 -8.42 -7.49 -15.65
C GLY A 25 -9.85 -7.48 -16.20
N TRP A 26 -10.78 -8.04 -15.45
CA TRP A 26 -12.19 -8.07 -15.85
C TRP A 26 -12.90 -6.73 -15.66
N LEU A 27 -12.59 -5.97 -14.59
CA LEU A 27 -13.06 -4.58 -14.44
C LEU A 27 -12.47 -3.65 -15.51
N GLN A 28 -11.25 -3.90 -15.99
CA GLN A 28 -10.66 -3.19 -17.14
C GLN A 28 -11.44 -3.48 -18.43
N GLN A 29 -11.85 -4.73 -18.64
CA GLN A 29 -12.64 -5.15 -19.80
C GLN A 29 -14.07 -4.57 -19.79
N MET A 30 -14.72 -4.49 -18.62
CA MET A 30 -16.03 -3.84 -18.49
C MET A 30 -15.97 -2.31 -18.65
N ALA A 31 -14.89 -1.67 -18.18
CA ALA A 31 -14.67 -0.24 -18.43
C ALA A 31 -14.43 0.04 -19.93
N TRP A 32 -13.83 -0.91 -20.65
CA TRP A 32 -13.62 -0.84 -22.10
C TRP A 32 -14.95 -0.98 -22.89
N GLN A 33 -15.89 -1.80 -22.43
CA GLN A 33 -17.20 -1.95 -23.07
C GLN A 33 -18.19 -0.79 -22.81
N LYS A 34 -17.99 0.01 -21.75
CA LYS A 34 -18.91 1.11 -21.39
C LYS A 34 -18.44 2.51 -21.80
N GLY A 35 -17.28 2.66 -22.44
CA GLY A 35 -16.72 3.98 -22.71
C GLY A 35 -15.98 4.11 -24.05
N GLN A 36 -16.72 4.29 -25.14
CA GLN A 36 -16.21 5.13 -26.22
C GLN A 36 -16.41 6.59 -25.79
N GLY A 37 -15.32 7.20 -25.32
CA GLY A 37 -15.30 8.55 -24.80
C GLY A 37 -13.90 8.88 -24.29
N THR A 38 -13.01 9.19 -25.25
CA THR A 38 -11.70 9.84 -25.06
C THR A 38 -10.81 9.30 -23.94
N ARG A 39 -9.92 8.36 -24.28
CA ARG A 39 -8.66 8.18 -23.54
C ARG A 39 -7.49 8.51 -24.46
N THR A 40 -6.85 9.64 -24.17
CA THR A 40 -5.44 9.84 -24.48
C THR A 40 -4.66 8.66 -23.92
N HIS A 41 -4.08 7.86 -24.82
CA HIS A 41 -3.13 6.82 -24.47
C HIS A 41 -1.86 7.49 -23.93
N ILE A 42 -1.78 7.70 -22.62
CA ILE A 42 -0.49 8.01 -21.99
C ILE A 42 0.28 6.69 -21.90
N LYS A 43 1.07 6.41 -22.95
CA LYS A 43 2.05 5.33 -22.96
C LYS A 43 3.18 5.66 -21.97
N HIS A 44 2.99 5.30 -20.70
CA HIS A 44 4.16 5.11 -19.84
C HIS A 44 4.83 3.79 -20.23
N LYS A 45 6.10 3.85 -20.65
CA LYS A 45 7.01 2.71 -20.53
C LYS A 45 7.25 2.46 -19.03
N LYS A 46 6.27 1.89 -18.32
CA LYS A 46 6.51 1.31 -16.99
C LYS A 46 7.60 0.25 -17.19
N LYS A 47 8.72 0.34 -16.47
CA LYS A 47 9.65 -0.80 -16.37
C LYS A 47 8.81 -2.02 -15.95
N PRO A 48 8.91 -3.16 -16.65
CA PRO A 48 8.16 -4.34 -16.25
C PRO A 48 8.62 -4.72 -14.85
N ILE A 49 7.72 -4.60 -13.88
CA ILE A 49 7.94 -5.18 -12.55
C ILE A 49 7.75 -6.68 -12.74
N PHE A 50 8.81 -7.45 -12.56
CA PHE A 50 8.76 -8.90 -12.75
C PHE A 50 7.83 -9.52 -11.69
N PRO A 51 7.08 -10.58 -12.01
CA PRO A 51 6.20 -11.25 -11.04
C PRO A 51 6.90 -11.57 -9.71
N GLN A 52 8.18 -11.96 -9.79
CA GLN A 52 9.06 -12.25 -8.65
C GLN A 52 9.26 -11.03 -7.73
N GLU A 53 9.46 -9.82 -8.27
CA GLU A 53 9.60 -8.60 -7.46
C GLU A 53 8.31 -8.28 -6.69
N ARG A 54 7.15 -8.49 -7.32
CA ARG A 54 5.85 -8.25 -6.67
C ARG A 54 5.62 -9.21 -5.50
N GLU A 55 5.98 -10.47 -5.69
CA GLU A 55 5.88 -11.49 -4.64
C GLU A 55 6.78 -11.13 -3.45
N VAL A 56 8.01 -10.71 -3.71
CA VAL A 56 8.94 -10.26 -2.68
C VAL A 56 8.40 -9.03 -1.95
N ILE A 57 7.95 -8.00 -2.66
CA ILE A 57 7.36 -6.79 -2.06
C ILE A 57 6.17 -7.14 -1.17
N ALA A 58 5.27 -8.01 -1.65
CA ALA A 58 4.11 -8.43 -0.89
C ALA A 58 4.50 -9.21 0.38
N LEU A 59 5.52 -10.08 0.29
CA LEU A 59 6.08 -10.79 1.45
C LEU A 59 6.66 -9.82 2.49
N LEU A 60 7.44 -8.83 2.07
CA LEU A 60 8.04 -7.83 2.96
C LEU A 60 6.95 -7.02 3.67
N ARG A 61 5.90 -6.61 2.95
CA ARG A 61 4.73 -5.92 3.53
C ARG A 61 4.00 -6.79 4.55
N GLU A 62 3.77 -8.07 4.25
CA GLU A 62 3.13 -9.00 5.17
C GLU A 62 3.89 -9.10 6.50
N ILE A 63 5.22 -9.24 6.43
CA ILE A 63 6.09 -9.31 7.62
C ILE A 63 5.94 -8.04 8.46
N ALA A 64 6.02 -6.86 7.84
CA ALA A 64 5.90 -5.58 8.53
C ALA A 64 4.50 -5.35 9.12
N ASN A 65 3.44 -5.65 8.37
CA ASN A 65 2.05 -5.49 8.81
C ASN A 65 1.73 -6.40 10.00
N LYS A 66 2.30 -7.60 10.04
CA LYS A 66 2.17 -8.53 11.19
C LYS A 66 3.15 -8.25 12.32
N GLN A 67 4.06 -7.29 12.17
CA GLN A 67 5.13 -7.00 13.12
C GLN A 67 5.97 -8.26 13.46
N ASP A 68 6.22 -9.13 12.47
CA ASP A 68 6.91 -10.40 12.66
C ASP A 68 8.43 -10.19 12.80
N ARG A 69 8.85 -9.76 13.98
CA ARG A 69 10.26 -9.46 14.31
C ARG A 69 11.21 -10.64 14.14
N LYS A 70 10.70 -11.88 14.19
CA LYS A 70 11.51 -13.10 13.97
C LYS A 70 12.04 -13.19 12.53
N ARG A 71 11.43 -12.45 11.60
CA ARG A 71 11.80 -12.41 10.19
C ARG A 71 12.56 -11.15 9.79
N VAL A 72 13.04 -10.34 10.74
CA VAL A 72 13.88 -9.16 10.46
C VAL A 72 15.11 -9.53 9.64
N GLY A 73 15.79 -10.64 9.97
CA GLY A 73 16.94 -11.11 9.18
C GLY A 73 16.60 -11.46 7.73
N LEU A 74 15.36 -11.86 7.43
CA LEU A 74 14.91 -12.04 6.05
C LEU A 74 14.74 -10.70 5.34
N VAL A 75 14.13 -9.71 6.00
CA VAL A 75 13.95 -8.36 5.44
C VAL A 75 15.32 -7.70 5.19
N LEU A 76 16.26 -7.86 6.13
CA LEU A 76 17.62 -7.34 6.03
C LEU A 76 18.34 -7.83 4.76
N LYS A 77 18.23 -9.12 4.43
CA LYS A 77 18.80 -9.68 3.19
C LYS A 77 18.30 -9.00 1.92
N HIS A 78 17.06 -8.49 1.93
CA HIS A 78 16.47 -7.83 0.77
C HIS A 78 16.95 -6.37 0.59
N LEU A 79 17.73 -5.83 1.53
CA LEU A 79 18.45 -4.56 1.33
C LEU A 79 19.58 -4.68 0.30
N ASP A 80 20.01 -5.90 -0.05
CA ASP A 80 21.01 -6.21 -1.08
C ASP A 80 20.40 -6.76 -2.38
N HIS A 81 19.07 -6.70 -2.51
CA HIS A 81 18.39 -7.23 -3.69
C HIS A 81 18.79 -6.46 -4.97
N GLU A 82 18.82 -7.11 -6.13
CA GLU A 82 19.20 -6.48 -7.41
C GLU A 82 18.24 -5.35 -7.82
N SER A 83 16.95 -5.54 -7.56
CA SER A 83 15.90 -4.56 -7.81
C SER A 83 15.89 -3.41 -6.79
N GLU A 84 15.98 -2.18 -7.30
CA GLU A 84 15.83 -0.95 -6.53
C GLU A 84 14.49 -0.89 -5.78
N GLY A 85 13.39 -1.30 -6.42
CA GLY A 85 12.06 -1.27 -5.80
C GLY A 85 11.95 -2.22 -4.62
N VAL A 86 12.61 -3.38 -4.70
CA VAL A 86 12.69 -4.33 -3.57
C VAL A 86 13.55 -3.77 -2.45
N ARG A 87 14.72 -3.19 -2.75
CA ARG A 87 15.59 -2.55 -1.73
C ARG A 87 14.87 -1.41 -1.01
N ALA A 88 14.21 -0.52 -1.76
CA ALA A 88 13.43 0.58 -1.19
C ALA A 88 12.31 0.07 -0.28
N THR A 89 11.58 -0.97 -0.72
CA THR A 89 10.53 -1.60 0.09
C THR A 89 11.12 -2.22 1.36
N ALA A 90 12.21 -2.97 1.25
CA ALA A 90 12.89 -3.59 2.38
C ALA A 90 13.36 -2.55 3.40
N ALA A 91 13.90 -1.41 2.95
CA ALA A 91 14.33 -0.31 3.81
C ALA A 91 13.17 0.28 4.62
N LEU A 92 12.04 0.58 3.98
CA LEU A 92 10.85 1.06 4.70
C LEU A 92 10.31 -0.01 5.68
N MET A 93 10.21 -1.26 5.25
CA MET A 93 9.67 -2.34 6.08
C MET A 93 10.55 -2.62 7.29
N ILE A 94 11.88 -2.57 7.16
CA ILE A 94 12.79 -2.81 8.29
C ILE A 94 12.75 -1.64 9.29
N GLY A 95 12.59 -0.40 8.81
CA GLY A 95 12.36 0.77 9.67
C GLY A 95 11.10 0.62 10.55
N ARG A 96 10.05 -0.04 10.03
CA ARG A 96 8.81 -0.32 10.78
C ARG A 96 8.93 -1.42 11.83
N LEU A 97 9.72 -2.44 11.52
CA LEU A 97 9.95 -3.58 12.40
C LEU A 97 10.88 -3.24 13.57
N GLY A 98 11.76 -2.26 13.34
CA GLY A 98 12.89 -1.98 14.21
C GLY A 98 14.06 -2.92 13.93
N GLY A 99 15.18 -2.67 14.59
CA GLY A 99 16.40 -3.46 14.45
C GLY A 99 17.46 -3.04 15.45
N GLY A 100 18.53 -3.83 15.51
CA GLY A 100 19.75 -3.45 16.20
C GLY A 100 20.73 -2.74 15.27
N ILE A 101 21.97 -2.61 15.73
CA ILE A 101 23.05 -1.90 15.03
C ILE A 101 23.29 -2.37 13.58
N GLU A 102 23.07 -3.64 13.28
CA GLU A 102 23.22 -4.20 11.93
C GLU A 102 22.25 -3.55 10.93
N VAL A 103 21.00 -3.34 11.34
CA VAL A 103 19.98 -2.67 10.52
C VAL A 103 20.38 -1.22 10.27
N GLU A 104 20.78 -0.50 11.33
CA GLU A 104 21.19 0.90 11.21
C GLU A 104 22.41 1.08 10.31
N ASN A 105 23.42 0.21 10.44
CA ASN A 105 24.60 0.22 9.58
C ASN A 105 24.22 0.00 8.11
N LYS A 106 23.35 -0.97 7.84
CA LYS A 106 22.94 -1.27 6.47
C LYS A 106 22.11 -0.15 5.84
N LEU A 107 21.17 0.42 6.59
CA LEU A 107 20.41 1.58 6.14
C LEU A 107 21.32 2.79 5.93
N THR A 108 22.30 3.02 6.80
CA THR A 108 23.28 4.10 6.64
C THR A 108 24.08 3.95 5.36
N GLN A 109 24.53 2.73 5.04
CA GLN A 109 25.21 2.47 3.76
C GLN A 109 24.29 2.78 2.58
N LEU A 110 23.06 2.28 2.58
CA LEU A 110 22.09 2.45 1.49
C LEU A 110 21.69 3.93 1.31
N SER A 111 21.60 4.69 2.41
CA SER A 111 21.19 6.10 2.44
C SER A 111 22.09 7.05 1.64
N ARG A 112 23.31 6.60 1.29
CA ARG A 112 24.27 7.35 0.45
C ARG A 112 23.87 7.37 -1.02
N SER A 113 22.95 6.50 -1.44
CA SER A 113 22.37 6.51 -2.78
C SER A 113 21.43 7.71 -2.96
N SER A 114 21.46 8.36 -4.11
CA SER A 114 20.48 9.39 -4.50
C SER A 114 19.20 8.83 -5.14
N LYS A 115 19.11 7.51 -5.26
CA LYS A 115 17.96 6.80 -5.84
C LYS A 115 16.87 6.52 -4.79
N GLN A 116 15.75 5.92 -5.20
CA GLN A 116 14.60 5.70 -4.31
C GLN A 116 14.91 4.79 -3.12
N ASP A 117 15.85 3.86 -3.28
CA ASP A 117 16.31 3.00 -2.19
C ASP A 117 17.10 3.76 -1.11
N GLY A 118 17.93 4.71 -1.50
CA GLY A 118 18.62 5.61 -0.59
C GLY A 118 17.66 6.53 0.16
N TRP A 119 16.68 7.09 -0.55
CA TRP A 119 15.58 7.86 0.05
C TRP A 119 14.80 7.05 1.10
N ALA A 120 14.40 5.83 0.75
CA ALA A 120 13.72 4.92 1.66
C ALA A 120 14.57 4.61 2.90
N ALA A 121 15.89 4.47 2.74
CA ALA A 121 16.79 4.22 3.85
C ALA A 121 16.94 5.45 4.77
N GLN A 122 17.02 6.66 4.22
CA GLN A 122 17.02 7.90 5.02
C GLN A 122 15.74 8.03 5.84
N ILE A 123 14.59 7.79 5.21
CA ILE A 123 13.27 7.80 5.86
C ILE A 123 13.19 6.74 6.97
N ALA A 124 13.67 5.52 6.71
CA ALA A 124 13.71 4.46 7.70
C ALA A 124 14.59 4.81 8.91
N LEU A 125 15.77 5.42 8.68
CA LEU A 125 16.65 5.88 9.76
C LEU A 125 15.99 6.99 10.59
N ALA A 126 15.36 7.98 9.95
CA ALA A 126 14.64 9.03 10.67
C ALA A 126 13.52 8.47 11.55
N ARG A 127 12.78 7.47 11.04
CA ARG A 127 11.76 6.76 11.83
C ARG A 127 12.37 6.05 13.03
N LEU A 128 13.44 5.27 12.84
CA LEU A 128 14.09 4.55 13.94
C LEU A 128 14.56 5.53 15.03
N ARG A 129 15.16 6.66 14.65
CA ARG A 129 15.60 7.69 15.59
C ARG A 129 14.44 8.35 16.32
N ALA A 130 13.34 8.64 15.62
CA ALA A 130 12.13 9.19 16.23
C ALA A 130 11.51 8.22 17.24
N GLU A 131 11.30 6.97 16.85
CA GLU A 131 10.71 5.94 17.72
C GLU A 131 11.62 5.56 18.91
N ALA A 132 12.95 5.72 18.78
CA ALA A 132 13.88 5.50 19.88
C ALA A 132 13.90 6.65 20.91
N LYS A 133 13.65 7.89 20.45
CA LYS A 133 13.73 9.10 21.28
C LYS A 133 12.43 9.42 22.03
N SER A 134 11.27 9.04 21.50
CA SER A 134 9.98 9.33 22.14
C SER A 134 8.93 8.27 21.85
N SER A 135 7.99 8.09 22.78
CA SER A 135 6.74 7.33 22.57
C SER A 135 5.56 8.21 22.14
N GLU A 136 5.68 9.53 22.28
CA GLU A 136 4.60 10.47 22.00
C GLU A 136 4.53 10.77 20.49
N PRO A 137 3.36 10.55 19.83
CA PRO A 137 3.26 10.72 18.38
C PRO A 137 3.66 12.11 17.88
N SER A 138 3.31 13.17 18.61
CA SER A 138 3.70 14.53 18.21
C SER A 138 5.21 14.74 18.21
N GLU A 139 5.90 14.27 19.25
CA GLU A 139 7.35 14.38 19.35
C GLU A 139 8.06 13.50 18.32
N GLN A 140 7.53 12.29 18.07
CA GLN A 140 8.05 11.42 17.01
C GLN A 140 7.96 12.10 15.64
N VAL A 141 6.86 12.77 15.34
CA VAL A 141 6.69 13.51 14.09
C VAL A 141 7.70 14.66 13.98
N ASP A 142 7.86 15.45 15.04
CA ASP A 142 8.80 16.58 15.06
C ASP A 142 10.25 16.11 14.86
N ILE A 143 10.64 15.04 15.55
CA ILE A 143 11.97 14.43 15.40
C ILE A 143 12.15 13.88 13.99
N PHE A 144 11.16 13.14 13.47
CA PHE A 144 11.21 12.56 12.14
C PHE A 144 11.42 13.64 11.07
N LEU A 145 10.63 14.72 11.13
CA LEU A 145 10.72 15.85 10.20
C LEU A 145 12.07 16.56 10.31
N LYS A 146 12.57 16.76 11.53
CA LYS A 146 13.89 17.36 11.79
C LYS A 146 15.03 16.52 11.23
N GLU A 147 15.00 15.21 11.43
CA GLU A 147 16.02 14.28 10.92
C GLU A 147 16.06 14.26 9.38
N LEU A 148 14.92 14.47 8.71
CA LEU A 148 14.85 14.58 7.25
C LEU A 148 15.08 15.99 6.72
N GLY A 149 15.07 17.01 7.58
CA GLY A 149 15.15 18.42 7.15
C GLY A 149 13.93 18.87 6.34
N ILE A 150 12.76 18.28 6.56
CA ILE A 150 11.52 18.58 5.82
C ILE A 150 10.55 19.35 6.71
N SER A 151 9.90 20.39 6.17
CA SER A 151 8.78 21.08 6.82
C SER A 151 7.42 20.51 6.39
N LEU A 152 6.39 20.70 7.22
CA LEU A 152 5.01 20.38 6.88
C LEU A 152 4.53 21.12 5.61
N SER A 153 4.97 22.36 5.40
CA SER A 153 4.64 23.13 4.20
C SER A 153 5.20 22.47 2.93
N ARG A 154 6.42 21.94 2.99
CA ARG A 154 7.04 21.23 1.87
C ARG A 154 6.34 19.91 1.59
N LEU A 155 5.91 19.17 2.61
CA LEU A 155 5.08 17.96 2.43
C LEU A 155 3.78 18.30 1.68
N ARG A 156 3.09 19.36 2.10
CA ARG A 156 1.87 19.83 1.45
C ARG A 156 2.13 20.13 -0.03
N GLN A 157 3.16 20.92 -0.32
CA GLN A 157 3.53 21.29 -1.68
C GLN A 157 3.83 20.06 -2.55
N ALA A 158 4.62 19.11 -2.04
CA ALA A 158 4.97 17.90 -2.78
C ALA A 158 3.75 17.01 -3.11
N GLY A 159 2.76 16.96 -2.20
CA GLY A 159 1.51 16.25 -2.47
C GLY A 159 0.71 16.89 -3.60
N TRP A 160 0.58 18.23 -3.61
CA TRP A 160 -0.05 18.95 -4.73
C TRP A 160 0.69 18.73 -6.05
N GLU A 161 2.03 18.82 -6.04
CA GLU A 161 2.87 18.53 -7.21
C GLU A 161 2.63 17.11 -7.74
N SER A 162 2.51 16.12 -6.85
CA SER A 162 2.24 14.73 -7.21
C SER A 162 0.80 14.48 -7.69
N ALA A 163 -0.16 15.32 -7.32
CA ALA A 163 -1.55 15.18 -7.73
C ALA A 163 -1.80 15.68 -9.15
N ILE A 164 -1.03 16.68 -9.59
CA ILE A 164 -1.17 17.33 -10.90
C ILE A 164 -0.17 16.82 -11.94
N THR A 165 0.85 16.08 -11.52
CA THR A 165 1.86 15.51 -12.41
C THR A 165 1.90 13.99 -12.36
N ASP A 166 2.22 13.35 -13.48
CA ASP A 166 2.54 11.92 -13.53
C ASP A 166 4.00 11.64 -13.09
N ALA A 167 4.58 12.52 -12.26
CA ALA A 167 5.95 12.38 -11.80
C ALA A 167 6.13 11.12 -10.91
N PRO A 168 7.33 10.53 -10.90
CA PRO A 168 7.70 9.54 -9.90
C PRO A 168 7.45 10.06 -8.48
N ILE A 169 7.21 9.15 -7.53
CA ILE A 169 7.02 9.50 -6.11
C ILE A 169 8.26 10.26 -5.63
N SER A 170 8.04 11.48 -5.11
CA SER A 170 9.09 12.31 -4.51
C SER A 170 9.50 11.79 -3.14
N PHE A 171 10.66 12.25 -2.66
CA PHE A 171 11.15 11.99 -1.31
C PHE A 171 10.12 12.39 -0.25
N GLU A 172 9.51 13.56 -0.40
CA GLU A 172 8.55 14.13 0.54
C GLU A 172 7.23 13.36 0.55
N THR A 173 6.73 12.91 -0.60
CA THR A 173 5.53 12.05 -0.65
C THR A 173 5.81 10.69 0.01
N MET A 174 7.04 10.17 -0.12
CA MET A 174 7.43 8.93 0.58
C MET A 174 7.51 9.15 2.10
N ALA A 175 8.06 10.29 2.54
CA ALA A 175 8.11 10.67 3.95
C ALA A 175 6.70 10.86 4.55
N LEU A 176 5.78 11.51 3.81
CA LEU A 176 4.37 11.66 4.21
C LEU A 176 3.69 10.30 4.40
N ARG A 177 3.94 9.34 3.51
CA ARG A 177 3.39 7.97 3.62
C ARG A 177 3.95 7.19 4.80
N GLU A 178 5.16 7.51 5.24
CA GLU A 178 5.77 6.92 6.43
C GLU A 178 5.25 7.57 7.71
N LEU A 179 5.03 8.89 7.72
CA LEU A 179 4.31 9.58 8.80
C LEU A 179 2.91 9.01 8.98
N ALA A 180 2.17 8.80 7.89
CA ALA A 180 0.86 8.16 7.92
C ALA A 180 0.92 6.75 8.53
N ASP A 181 2.03 6.03 8.33
CA ASP A 181 2.26 4.72 8.94
C ASP A 181 2.55 4.79 10.44
N MET A 182 3.37 5.76 10.87
CA MET A 182 3.65 6.02 12.28
C MET A 182 2.36 6.37 13.04
N ILE A 183 1.55 7.28 12.48
CA ILE A 183 0.23 7.63 13.04
C ILE A 183 -0.72 6.44 13.04
N ALA A 184 -0.82 5.70 11.92
CA ALA A 184 -1.66 4.51 11.86
C ALA A 184 -1.26 3.43 12.88
N LYS A 185 0.04 3.28 13.15
CA LYS A 185 0.56 2.38 14.20
C LYS A 185 0.14 2.85 15.58
N ALA A 186 0.19 4.15 15.87
CA ALA A 186 -0.26 4.72 17.14
C ALA A 186 -1.78 4.56 17.33
N ASN A 187 -2.59 4.88 16.32
CA ASN A 187 -4.04 4.68 16.35
C ASN A 187 -4.44 3.23 16.63
N ARG A 188 -3.78 2.26 15.99
CA ARG A 188 -4.03 0.84 16.23
C ARG A 188 -3.65 0.36 17.64
N ARG A 189 -2.83 1.13 18.36
CA ARG A 189 -2.50 0.90 19.78
C ARG A 189 -3.46 1.61 20.74
N GLY A 190 -4.46 2.34 20.22
CA GLY A 190 -5.40 3.11 21.01
C GLY A 190 -4.85 4.46 21.50
N VAL A 191 -3.74 4.93 20.95
CA VAL A 191 -3.20 6.27 21.26
C VAL A 191 -4.01 7.32 20.52
N ASP A 192 -4.40 8.40 21.21
CA ASP A 192 -5.07 9.53 20.58
C ASP A 192 -4.08 10.35 19.75
N THR A 193 -4.29 10.41 18.44
CA THR A 193 -3.43 11.14 17.50
C THR A 193 -4.13 12.32 16.83
N ARG A 194 -5.37 12.66 17.23
CA ARG A 194 -6.17 13.70 16.54
C ARG A 194 -5.42 15.03 16.39
N ALA A 195 -4.80 15.51 17.47
CA ALA A 195 -4.08 16.78 17.48
C ALA A 195 -2.86 16.82 16.55
N VAL A 196 -2.23 15.68 16.26
CA VAL A 196 -1.10 15.62 15.31
C VAL A 196 -1.58 15.37 13.89
N GLU A 197 -2.63 14.57 13.71
CA GLU A 197 -3.27 14.36 12.41
C GLU A 197 -3.74 15.67 11.78
N ASP A 198 -4.36 16.56 12.56
CA ASP A 198 -4.88 17.85 12.08
C ASP A 198 -3.78 18.78 11.52
N LYS A 199 -2.52 18.53 11.87
CA LYS A 199 -1.36 19.34 11.43
C LYS A 199 -0.70 18.79 10.18
N ILE A 200 -0.82 17.49 9.92
CA ILE A 200 -0.12 16.83 8.82
C ILE A 200 -1.05 16.81 7.60
N PRO A 201 -0.57 17.24 6.41
CA PRO A 201 -1.39 17.28 5.21
C PRO A 201 -1.56 15.88 4.62
N PHE A 202 -2.31 14.97 5.25
CA PHE A 202 -2.53 13.64 4.70
C PHE A 202 -3.44 13.64 3.48
N GLU A 203 -4.33 14.63 3.37
CA GLU A 203 -5.30 14.81 2.30
C GLU A 203 -4.68 15.01 0.92
N VAL A 204 -3.43 15.49 0.85
CA VAL A 204 -2.74 15.73 -0.42
C VAL A 204 -2.16 14.46 -1.05
N ASP A 205 -2.17 13.32 -0.35
CA ASP A 205 -1.75 12.00 -0.86
C ASP A 205 -2.76 10.92 -0.46
N TYR A 206 -3.54 10.43 -1.44
CA TYR A 206 -4.60 9.45 -1.19
C TYR A 206 -4.15 8.22 -0.36
N PRO A 207 -3.00 7.56 -0.65
CA PRO A 207 -2.50 6.46 0.18
C PRO A 207 -2.28 6.82 1.65
N SER A 208 -1.80 8.03 1.92
CA SER A 208 -1.57 8.51 3.28
C SER A 208 -2.88 8.72 4.02
N ALA A 209 -3.83 9.45 3.42
CA ALA A 209 -5.17 9.64 3.96
C ALA A 209 -5.91 8.32 4.18
N LEU A 210 -5.85 7.41 3.21
CA LEU A 210 -6.46 6.08 3.29
C LEU A 210 -5.89 5.31 4.49
N LYS A 211 -4.56 5.29 4.66
CA LYS A 211 -3.92 4.56 5.75
C LYS A 211 -4.35 5.06 7.13
N VAL A 212 -4.36 6.38 7.33
CA VAL A 212 -4.79 7.01 8.60
C VAL A 212 -6.27 6.70 8.86
N ARG A 213 -7.14 6.85 7.85
CA ARG A 213 -8.57 6.51 7.98
C ARG A 213 -8.79 5.06 8.36
N LEU A 214 -8.14 4.13 7.66
CA LEU A 214 -8.25 2.70 7.93
C LEU A 214 -7.77 2.36 9.34
N SER A 215 -6.74 3.04 9.87
CA SER A 215 -6.21 2.76 11.20
C SER A 215 -7.22 2.91 12.35
N LYS A 216 -8.29 3.67 12.14
CA LYS A 216 -9.37 3.93 13.10
C LYS A 216 -10.53 2.93 13.02
N MET A 217 -10.50 2.04 12.03
CA MET A 217 -11.57 1.08 11.76
C MET A 217 -11.19 -0.34 12.24
N GLY A 218 -12.20 -1.10 12.66
CA GLY A 218 -12.04 -2.54 12.90
C GLY A 218 -11.74 -3.31 11.60
N GLN A 219 -11.08 -4.47 11.67
CA GLN A 219 -10.67 -5.21 10.45
C GLN A 219 -11.84 -5.54 9.51
N ARG A 220 -12.98 -5.98 10.05
CA ARG A 220 -14.17 -6.28 9.24
C ARG A 220 -14.71 -5.04 8.52
N GLU A 221 -14.73 -3.92 9.23
CA GLU A 221 -15.16 -2.62 8.68
C GLU A 221 -14.22 -2.15 7.57
N ARG A 222 -12.90 -2.22 7.78
CA ARG A 222 -11.90 -1.91 6.75
C ARG A 222 -12.11 -2.71 5.48
N ILE A 223 -12.24 -4.02 5.60
CA ILE A 223 -12.46 -4.93 4.46
C ILE A 223 -13.74 -4.53 3.71
N ALA A 224 -14.84 -4.29 4.42
CA ALA A 224 -16.10 -3.89 3.81
C ALA A 224 -16.02 -2.51 3.12
N PHE A 225 -15.33 -1.55 3.75
CA PHE A 225 -15.06 -0.23 3.18
C PHE A 225 -14.25 -0.33 1.88
N LEU A 226 -13.15 -1.08 1.89
CA LEU A 226 -12.26 -1.24 0.74
C LEU A 226 -12.95 -1.94 -0.43
N ILE A 227 -13.68 -3.03 -0.18
CA ILE A 227 -14.45 -3.72 -1.23
C ILE A 227 -15.46 -2.75 -1.87
N ARG A 228 -16.19 -1.98 -1.06
CA ARG A 228 -17.15 -1.00 -1.56
C ARG A 228 -16.47 0.07 -2.42
N ASN A 229 -15.35 0.64 -1.97
CA ASN A 229 -14.60 1.61 -2.74
C ASN A 229 -14.12 1.03 -4.08
N ILE A 230 -13.55 -0.18 -4.08
CA ILE A 230 -13.04 -0.82 -5.29
C ILE A 230 -14.15 -1.03 -6.33
N LEU A 231 -15.34 -1.43 -5.88
CA LEU A 231 -16.49 -1.69 -6.75
C LEU A 231 -17.16 -0.41 -7.29
N THR A 232 -17.05 0.70 -6.56
CA THR A 232 -17.73 1.97 -6.90
C THR A 232 -16.86 2.96 -7.67
N LEU A 233 -15.55 2.97 -7.41
CA LEU A 233 -14.62 3.85 -8.12
C LEU A 233 -14.60 3.52 -9.61
N ARG A 234 -14.27 4.48 -10.47
CA ARG A 234 -13.84 4.19 -11.86
C ARG A 234 -12.42 3.58 -11.84
N PRO A 235 -11.89 2.99 -12.93
CA PRO A 235 -10.51 2.52 -12.95
C PRO A 235 -9.54 3.70 -12.84
N THR A 236 -9.23 4.09 -11.61
CA THR A 236 -8.36 5.19 -11.22
C THR A 236 -7.17 4.68 -10.38
N ARG A 237 -6.19 5.54 -10.13
CA ARG A 237 -4.99 5.22 -9.34
C ARG A 237 -5.33 4.93 -7.87
N GLU A 238 -6.36 5.59 -7.33
CA GLU A 238 -6.90 5.35 -5.97
C GLU A 238 -7.34 3.91 -5.79
N ARG A 239 -7.98 3.32 -6.82
CA ARG A 239 -8.42 1.93 -6.79
C ARG A 239 -7.27 0.95 -6.61
N GLU A 240 -6.10 1.23 -7.20
CA GLU A 240 -4.90 0.39 -7.01
C GLU A 240 -4.45 0.41 -5.54
N TYR A 241 -4.54 1.56 -4.88
CA TYR A 241 -4.21 1.69 -3.46
C TYR A 241 -5.23 1.02 -2.55
N ASP A 242 -6.52 1.10 -2.87
CA ASP A 242 -7.56 0.35 -2.14
C ASP A 242 -7.37 -1.16 -2.30
N ALA A 243 -7.07 -1.64 -3.50
CA ALA A 243 -6.79 -3.05 -3.76
C ALA A 243 -5.56 -3.54 -2.99
N GLN A 244 -4.50 -2.73 -2.94
CA GLN A 244 -3.31 -3.04 -2.15
C GLN A 244 -3.61 -3.05 -0.65
N ALA A 245 -4.38 -2.09 -0.14
CA ALA A 245 -4.79 -2.06 1.27
C ALA A 245 -5.67 -3.27 1.62
N LEU A 246 -6.53 -3.72 0.70
CA LEU A 246 -7.33 -4.93 0.88
C LEU A 246 -6.46 -6.18 0.87
N ALA A 247 -5.45 -6.25 0.01
CA ALA A 247 -4.48 -7.33 -0.01
C ALA A 247 -3.67 -7.40 1.30
N ASP A 248 -3.36 -6.24 1.90
CA ASP A 248 -2.66 -6.14 3.18
C ASP A 248 -3.49 -6.70 4.37
N GLU A 249 -4.83 -6.80 4.25
CA GLU A 249 -5.68 -7.51 5.23
C GLU A 249 -5.52 -9.04 5.15
N GLY A 250 -4.85 -9.53 4.11
CA GLY A 250 -4.46 -10.91 3.93
C GLY A 250 -5.66 -11.87 3.92
N ARG A 251 -5.53 -12.99 4.63
CA ARG A 251 -6.53 -14.08 4.61
C ARG A 251 -7.90 -13.65 5.12
N ALA A 252 -7.98 -12.64 5.97
CA ALA A 252 -9.25 -12.17 6.53
C ALA A 252 -10.16 -11.56 5.46
N ALA A 253 -9.59 -11.01 4.38
CA ALA A 253 -10.36 -10.41 3.28
C ALA A 253 -10.99 -11.46 2.35
N VAL A 254 -10.47 -12.70 2.31
CA VAL A 254 -10.83 -13.70 1.29
C VAL A 254 -12.33 -14.01 1.24
N PRO A 255 -13.02 -14.32 2.36
CA PRO A 255 -14.45 -14.62 2.31
C PRO A 255 -15.27 -13.44 1.77
N ALA A 256 -14.91 -12.21 2.14
CA ALA A 256 -15.60 -11.01 1.70
C ALA A 256 -15.37 -10.73 0.20
N ILE A 257 -14.14 -10.96 -0.30
CA ILE A 257 -13.82 -10.87 -1.73
C ILE A 257 -14.63 -11.88 -2.54
N VAL A 258 -14.67 -13.14 -2.10
CA VAL A 258 -15.45 -14.20 -2.77
C VAL A 258 -16.93 -13.82 -2.82
N SER A 259 -17.50 -13.37 -1.70
CA SER A 259 -18.90 -12.93 -1.65
C SER A 259 -19.18 -11.75 -2.58
N ALA A 260 -18.27 -10.77 -2.65
CA ALA A 260 -18.40 -9.63 -3.55
C ALA A 260 -18.38 -10.04 -5.02
N LEU A 261 -17.47 -10.96 -5.40
CA LEU A 261 -17.38 -11.51 -6.75
C LEU A 261 -18.66 -12.26 -7.15
N GLN A 262 -19.23 -13.05 -6.23
CA GLN A 262 -20.50 -13.76 -6.46
C GLN A 262 -21.65 -12.78 -6.71
N LYS A 263 -21.78 -11.73 -5.89
CA LYS A 263 -22.83 -10.70 -6.09
C LYS A 263 -22.70 -10.02 -7.45
N VAL A 264 -21.49 -9.65 -7.85
CA VAL A 264 -21.22 -9.06 -9.15
C VAL A 264 -21.58 -10.03 -10.28
N HIS A 265 -21.24 -11.31 -10.14
CA HIS A 265 -21.62 -12.35 -11.09
C HIS A 265 -23.15 -12.50 -11.22
N ASP A 266 -23.87 -12.53 -10.10
CA ASP A 266 -25.33 -12.65 -10.08
C ASP A 266 -26.03 -11.41 -10.65
N GLU A 267 -25.51 -10.21 -10.40
CA GLU A 267 -25.98 -8.97 -11.04
C GLU A 267 -25.81 -9.02 -12.55
N ILE A 268 -24.69 -9.55 -13.03
CA ILE A 268 -24.47 -9.70 -14.48
C ILE A 268 -25.38 -10.74 -15.08
N LYS A 269 -25.59 -11.87 -14.40
CA LYS A 269 -26.55 -12.87 -14.86
C LYS A 269 -27.95 -12.23 -14.97
N ARG A 270 -28.39 -11.50 -13.95
CA ARG A 270 -29.69 -10.81 -13.99
C ARG A 270 -29.78 -9.77 -15.10
N ASN A 271 -28.77 -8.93 -15.27
CA ASN A 271 -28.78 -7.81 -16.22
C ASN A 271 -28.37 -8.20 -17.66
N GLY A 272 -27.69 -9.34 -17.83
CA GLY A 272 -27.29 -9.92 -19.12
C GLY A 272 -28.39 -10.74 -19.77
N PHE A 273 -29.31 -11.31 -18.99
CA PHE A 273 -30.53 -11.95 -19.51
C PHE A 273 -31.59 -10.92 -19.97
N THR A 274 -31.61 -9.70 -19.41
CA THR A 274 -32.55 -8.65 -19.84
C THR A 274 -32.23 -7.99 -21.19
N LYS A 275 -31.09 -8.31 -21.83
CA LYS A 275 -30.75 -7.81 -23.17
C LYS A 275 -30.91 -8.82 -24.31
N LEU A 276 -31.34 -10.06 -24.02
CA LEU A 276 -31.51 -11.12 -25.03
C LEU A 276 -32.90 -11.79 -25.00
N GLY A 277 -33.84 -11.27 -24.21
CA GLY A 277 -35.21 -11.82 -24.07
C GLY A 277 -36.32 -10.84 -24.42
N GLY A 278 -36.03 -9.82 -25.22
CA GLY A 278 -36.94 -8.70 -25.49
C GLY A 278 -37.17 -8.44 -26.98
N GLU A 279 -37.37 -9.48 -27.79
CA GLU A 279 -38.11 -9.37 -29.06
C GLU A 279 -38.99 -10.62 -29.22
N LEU A 280 -40.17 -10.55 -28.61
CA LEU A 280 -41.36 -11.27 -29.07
C LEU A 280 -42.49 -10.24 -29.04
N ASN A 281 -42.76 -9.65 -30.21
CA ASN A 281 -44.06 -9.22 -30.75
C ASN A 281 -43.89 -8.02 -31.67
N SER A 282 -43.76 -8.32 -32.97
CA SER A 282 -44.38 -7.56 -34.06
C SER A 282 -44.91 -8.56 -35.08
#